data_AF-E3NWM3-F1
#
_entry.id   AF-E3NWM3-F1
#
_cell.length_a   1.000
_cell.length_b   1.000
_cell.length_c   1.000
_cell.angle_alpha   90.00
_cell.angle_beta   90.00
_cell.angle_gamma   90.00
#
_symmetry.space_group_name_H-M   'P 1'
#
loop_
_entity.id
_entity.type
_entity.pdbx_description
1 polymer ?
#
loop_
_entity_poly.entity_id
_entity_poly.type
_entity_poly.pdbx_seq_one_letter_code
_entity_poly.pdbx_strand_id
1 'polypeptide(L)'
;MQILVQIPSLCSPQARITLLPVVMYLLIGFIRETARLDEGSIQADRAGHLSAIAAAAIQSIRNIVSQPPGDETENSWKTIMRNAFYSVLNMAEENDRIQLDKCIIMLAAVVFTTSAPVDVVLGHQESFSKLIVLLKRHLQSENVGVVMKTLQSLSSIFQRKGFGGIFVKYLGKEMMPVVKRYTLKVDNEDEKITESDLSVIQECMKVIEVLAMNSRESKRIHVISLYVQLLVRFLRATCHSEWRKVGQIEKKLHEMAIGRLNSAALMWPAEFKKVVEWNQELKKRVESALLLQSTRHSHQMTMARTQEVKTTPVVQQPRIRLTMFGAENN
;
A
#
# COMPACT_ATOMS: atom_id res chain seq x y z
N MET A 1 11.90 24.85 1.57
CA MET A 1 10.63 24.57 0.85
C MET A 1 9.39 25.11 1.57
N GLN A 2 9.29 25.06 2.90
CA GLN A 2 8.12 25.60 3.62
C GLN A 2 7.78 27.07 3.27
N ILE A 3 8.80 27.93 3.10
CA ILE A 3 8.61 29.32 2.66
C ILE A 3 7.89 29.40 1.30
N LEU A 4 8.24 28.55 0.34
CA LEU A 4 7.60 28.53 -0.99
C LEU A 4 6.10 28.17 -0.92
N VAL A 5 5.72 27.34 0.05
CA VAL A 5 4.31 26.97 0.29
C VAL A 5 3.55 28.09 0.99
N GLN A 6 4.21 28.83 1.88
CA GLN A 6 3.60 29.90 2.67
C GLN A 6 3.40 31.19 1.88
N ILE A 7 4.32 31.54 0.97
CA ILE A 7 4.24 32.79 0.19
C ILE A 7 2.86 33.00 -0.47
N PRO A 8 2.28 32.04 -1.21
CA PRO A 8 0.95 32.19 -1.80
C PRO A 8 -0.15 32.57 -0.80
N SER A 9 -0.08 32.06 0.43
CA SER A 9 -1.08 32.32 1.47
C SER A 9 -1.00 33.73 2.09
N LEU A 10 0.16 34.38 1.99
CA LEU A 10 0.42 35.72 2.54
C LEU A 10 0.09 36.84 1.53
N CYS A 11 -0.20 36.49 0.28
CA CYS A 11 -0.48 37.44 -0.79
C CYS A 11 -1.98 37.70 -0.95
N SER A 12 -2.33 38.87 -1.53
CA SER A 12 -3.68 39.11 -2.03
C SER A 12 -4.06 38.06 -3.09
N PRO A 13 -5.36 37.79 -3.32
CA PRO A 13 -5.80 36.77 -4.29
C PRO A 13 -5.14 36.91 -5.66
N GLN A 14 -5.06 38.14 -6.19
CA GLN A 14 -4.44 38.39 -7.49
C GLN A 14 -2.92 38.15 -7.47
N ALA A 15 -2.22 38.64 -6.44
CA ALA A 15 -0.78 38.44 -6.31
C ALA A 15 -0.41 36.96 -6.13
N ARG A 16 -1.27 36.19 -5.44
CA ARG A 16 -1.14 34.73 -5.30
C ARG A 16 -1.07 34.05 -6.66
N ILE A 17 -2.01 34.35 -7.56
CA ILE A 17 -2.03 33.78 -8.92
C ILE A 17 -0.81 34.17 -9.73
N THR A 18 -0.35 35.41 -9.61
CA THR A 18 0.84 35.88 -10.33
C THR A 18 2.12 35.14 -9.90
N LEU A 19 2.25 34.81 -8.61
CA LEU A 19 3.45 34.14 -8.06
C LEU A 19 3.42 32.61 -8.20
N LEU A 20 2.21 32.03 -8.29
CA LEU A 20 2.01 30.59 -8.28
C LEU A 20 2.77 29.83 -9.38
N PRO A 21 2.87 30.32 -10.64
CA PRO A 21 3.67 29.68 -11.67
C PRO A 21 5.15 29.60 -11.31
N VAL A 22 5.71 30.65 -10.66
CA VAL A 22 7.11 30.68 -10.22
C VAL A 22 7.34 29.66 -9.11
N VAL A 23 6.44 29.61 -8.12
CA VAL A 23 6.49 28.60 -7.05
C VAL A 23 6.44 27.19 -7.62
N MET A 24 5.51 26.93 -8.54
CA MET A 24 5.38 25.61 -9.19
C MET A 24 6.61 25.26 -10.02
N TYR A 25 7.16 26.21 -10.78
CA TYR A 25 8.38 26.01 -11.55
C TYR A 25 9.55 25.60 -10.66
N LEU A 26 9.74 26.26 -9.51
CA LEU A 26 10.80 25.90 -8.56
C LEU A 26 10.59 24.51 -7.96
N LEU A 27 9.36 24.19 -7.51
CA LEU A 27 9.05 22.87 -6.92
C LEU A 27 9.23 21.73 -7.94
N ILE A 28 8.79 21.94 -9.18
CA ILE A 28 8.99 21.00 -10.29
C ILE A 28 10.48 20.90 -10.64
N GLY A 29 11.21 22.01 -10.61
CA GLY A 29 12.66 22.04 -10.80
C GLY A 29 13.41 21.22 -9.76
N PHE A 30 13.01 21.29 -8.48
CA PHE A 30 13.58 20.43 -7.43
C PHE A 30 13.29 18.94 -7.69
N ILE A 31 12.08 18.60 -8.16
CA ILE A 31 11.76 17.21 -8.55
C ILE A 31 12.65 16.76 -9.71
N ARG A 32 12.79 17.59 -10.75
CA ARG A 32 13.64 17.29 -11.91
C ARG A 32 15.09 17.06 -11.50
N GLU A 33 15.64 17.94 -10.67
CA GLU A 33 17.05 17.87 -10.26
C GLU A 33 17.31 16.64 -9.40
N THR A 34 16.41 16.36 -8.45
CA THR A 34 16.53 15.20 -7.57
C THR A 34 16.26 13.87 -8.26
N ALA A 35 15.67 13.87 -9.46
CA ALA A 35 15.42 12.68 -10.25
C ALA A 35 16.53 12.37 -11.27
N ARG A 36 17.59 13.19 -11.40
CA ARG A 36 18.66 12.90 -12.37
C ARG A 36 19.41 11.61 -12.03
N LEU A 37 19.70 10.80 -13.03
CA LEU A 37 20.44 9.54 -12.93
C LEU A 37 21.87 9.62 -13.50
N ASP A 38 22.26 10.76 -14.07
CA ASP A 38 23.54 10.95 -14.77
C ASP A 38 24.76 10.90 -13.80
N GLU A 39 25.96 10.63 -14.31
CA GLU A 39 27.21 10.63 -13.52
C GLU A 39 27.43 12.03 -12.87
N GLY A 40 27.46 12.07 -11.53
CA GLY A 40 27.49 13.30 -10.73
C GLY A 40 26.16 13.66 -10.06
N SER A 41 25.08 12.92 -10.32
CA SER A 41 23.79 13.11 -9.66
C SER A 41 23.74 12.51 -8.25
N ILE A 42 22.79 12.98 -7.45
CA ILE A 42 22.55 12.51 -6.07
C ILE A 42 22.09 11.03 -6.04
N GLN A 43 21.68 10.44 -7.18
CA GLN A 43 20.94 9.17 -7.23
C GLN A 43 21.34 8.19 -8.35
N ALA A 44 22.55 8.30 -8.90
CA ALA A 44 23.00 7.52 -10.08
C ALA A 44 22.75 6.00 -10.03
N ASP A 45 22.57 5.40 -8.85
CA ASP A 45 22.45 3.95 -8.67
C ASP A 45 21.18 3.46 -7.94
N ARG A 46 20.13 4.30 -7.81
CA ARG A 46 18.94 3.95 -7.00
C ARG A 46 17.61 4.33 -7.65
N ALA A 47 17.28 3.74 -8.78
CA ALA A 47 15.97 3.87 -9.40
C ALA A 47 14.84 3.54 -8.40
N GLY A 48 13.93 4.50 -8.20
CA GLY A 48 12.83 4.46 -7.26
C GLY A 48 13.16 4.97 -5.86
N HIS A 49 14.38 5.43 -5.56
CA HIS A 49 14.71 5.96 -4.24
C HIS A 49 14.26 7.42 -4.09
N LEU A 50 13.35 7.68 -3.15
CA LEU A 50 12.87 9.02 -2.90
C LEU A 50 13.78 9.74 -1.90
N SER A 51 14.55 10.74 -2.35
CA SER A 51 15.36 11.58 -1.46
C SER A 51 14.49 12.45 -0.56
N ALA A 52 15.05 12.93 0.56
CA ALA A 52 14.35 13.84 1.46
C ALA A 52 13.92 15.14 0.75
N ILE A 53 14.74 15.64 -0.18
CA ILE A 53 14.45 16.84 -0.98
C ILE A 53 13.28 16.56 -1.92
N ALA A 54 13.29 15.43 -2.64
CA ALA A 54 12.18 15.03 -3.52
C ALA A 54 10.88 14.87 -2.73
N ALA A 55 10.93 14.20 -1.57
CA ALA A 55 9.79 14.03 -0.68
C ALA A 55 9.23 15.39 -0.19
N ALA A 56 10.10 16.31 0.21
CA ALA A 56 9.70 17.65 0.64
C ALA A 56 9.09 18.47 -0.51
N ALA A 57 9.60 18.33 -1.74
CA ALA A 57 9.06 19.01 -2.92
C ALA A 57 7.66 18.48 -3.25
N ILE A 58 7.51 17.15 -3.31
CA ILE A 58 6.23 16.48 -3.56
C ILE A 58 5.21 16.86 -2.48
N GLN A 59 5.63 16.94 -1.21
CA GLN A 59 4.71 17.35 -0.14
C GLN A 59 4.35 18.84 -0.21
N SER A 60 5.27 19.69 -0.64
CA SER A 60 4.97 21.11 -0.89
C SER A 60 3.96 21.27 -2.02
N ILE A 61 4.08 20.49 -3.10
CA ILE A 61 3.10 20.43 -4.17
C ILE A 61 1.75 19.97 -3.64
N ARG A 62 1.71 18.88 -2.84
CA ARG A 62 0.46 18.37 -2.24
C ARG A 62 -0.30 19.49 -1.52
N ASN A 63 0.40 20.21 -0.65
CA ASN A 63 -0.22 21.28 0.15
C ASN A 63 -0.88 22.31 -0.74
N ILE A 64 -0.17 22.79 -1.77
CA ILE A 64 -0.69 23.81 -2.68
C ILE A 64 -1.87 23.27 -3.50
N VAL A 65 -1.75 22.09 -4.12
CA VAL A 65 -2.80 21.54 -5.00
C VAL A 65 -4.05 21.11 -4.24
N SER A 66 -3.93 20.83 -2.93
CA SER A 66 -5.07 20.45 -2.08
C SER A 66 -5.92 21.63 -1.60
N GLN A 67 -5.48 22.86 -1.86
CA GLN A 67 -6.11 24.10 -1.38
C GLN A 67 -6.45 25.02 -2.56
N PRO A 68 -7.48 24.70 -3.37
CA PRO A 68 -7.99 25.63 -4.37
C PRO A 68 -8.50 26.91 -3.67
N PRO A 69 -8.30 28.10 -4.27
CA PRO A 69 -8.89 29.32 -3.74
C PRO A 69 -10.42 29.29 -3.92
N GLY A 70 -11.14 29.89 -2.98
CA GLY A 70 -12.61 29.99 -3.00
C GLY A 70 -13.12 31.36 -3.47
N ASP A 71 -12.33 32.05 -4.28
CA ASP A 71 -12.56 33.41 -4.77
C ASP A 71 -12.55 33.43 -6.32
N GLU A 72 -12.66 34.61 -6.94
CA GLU A 72 -12.66 34.76 -8.41
C GLU A 72 -11.44 34.18 -9.13
N THR A 73 -10.37 33.87 -8.39
CA THR A 73 -9.12 33.36 -8.96
C THR A 73 -9.08 31.85 -9.19
N GLU A 74 -10.11 31.11 -8.77
CA GLU A 74 -10.17 29.65 -8.85
C GLU A 74 -9.92 29.10 -10.26
N ASN A 75 -10.48 29.72 -11.30
CA ASN A 75 -10.30 29.27 -12.68
C ASN A 75 -8.86 29.47 -13.17
N SER A 76 -8.24 30.60 -12.83
CA SER A 76 -6.82 30.86 -13.14
C SER A 76 -5.92 29.88 -12.40
N TRP A 77 -6.20 29.63 -11.11
CA TRP A 77 -5.51 28.62 -10.32
C TRP A 77 -5.60 27.24 -10.95
N LYS A 78 -6.80 26.79 -11.37
CA LYS A 78 -7.01 25.50 -12.02
C LYS A 78 -6.16 25.38 -13.30
N THR A 79 -6.11 26.44 -14.11
CA THR A 79 -5.29 26.46 -15.33
C THR A 79 -3.80 26.33 -15.01
N ILE A 80 -3.30 27.06 -14.00
CA ILE A 80 -1.90 26.95 -13.55
C ILE A 80 -1.60 25.52 -13.06
N MET A 81 -2.48 24.92 -12.27
CA MET A 81 -2.29 23.56 -11.77
C MET A 81 -2.33 22.51 -12.87
N ARG A 82 -3.18 22.68 -13.89
CA ARG A 82 -3.19 21.80 -15.08
C ARG A 82 -1.87 21.87 -15.84
N ASN A 83 -1.35 23.09 -16.04
CA ASN A 83 -0.06 23.30 -16.72
C ASN A 83 1.11 22.73 -15.90
N ALA A 84 1.10 22.90 -14.57
CA ALA A 84 2.09 22.33 -13.67
C ALA A 84 2.04 20.79 -13.71
N PHE A 85 0.84 20.21 -13.65
CA PHE A 85 0.65 18.76 -13.73
C PHE A 85 1.13 18.19 -15.08
N TYR A 86 0.78 18.86 -16.19
CA TYR A 86 1.28 18.51 -17.51
C TYR A 86 2.80 18.59 -17.58
N SER A 87 3.40 19.66 -17.05
CA SER A 87 4.85 19.85 -17.01
C SER A 87 5.56 18.72 -16.27
N VAL A 88 5.00 18.26 -15.14
CA VAL A 88 5.54 17.10 -14.42
C VAL A 88 5.51 15.84 -15.30
N LEU A 89 4.37 15.55 -15.92
CA LEU A 89 4.23 14.38 -16.78
C LEU A 89 5.14 14.44 -18.01
N ASN A 90 5.38 15.64 -18.56
CA ASN A 90 6.24 15.84 -19.72
C ASN A 90 7.71 15.50 -19.42
N MET A 91 8.14 15.56 -18.15
CA MET A 91 9.48 15.12 -17.77
C MET A 91 9.67 13.59 -17.87
N ALA A 92 8.59 12.80 -17.92
CA ALA A 92 8.69 11.35 -18.04
C ALA A 92 8.92 10.87 -19.49
N GLU A 93 8.84 11.79 -20.45
CA GLU A 93 9.19 11.52 -21.85
C GLU A 93 10.69 11.26 -22.00
N GLU A 94 11.05 10.56 -23.07
CA GLU A 94 12.44 10.24 -23.33
C GLU A 94 13.21 11.50 -23.73
N ASN A 95 14.38 11.68 -23.12
CA ASN A 95 15.27 12.79 -23.38
C ASN A 95 16.69 12.24 -23.49
N ASP A 96 17.28 12.36 -24.67
CA ASP A 96 18.62 11.83 -24.94
C ASP A 96 19.72 12.53 -24.14
N ARG A 97 19.44 13.72 -23.59
CA ARG A 97 20.44 14.54 -22.90
C ARG A 97 20.45 14.36 -21.39
N ILE A 98 19.34 13.97 -20.78
CA ILE A 98 19.18 13.89 -19.32
C ILE A 98 18.35 12.66 -18.98
N GLN A 99 18.94 11.73 -18.23
CA GLN A 99 18.22 10.56 -17.74
C GLN A 99 17.58 10.87 -16.40
N LEU A 100 16.26 10.67 -16.31
CA LEU A 100 15.48 10.93 -15.11
C LEU A 100 14.88 9.63 -14.55
N ASP A 101 14.85 9.52 -13.22
CA ASP A 101 14.10 8.52 -12.50
C ASP A 101 12.60 8.79 -12.65
N LYS A 102 12.02 8.14 -13.67
CA LYS A 102 10.60 8.20 -13.99
C LYS A 102 9.71 7.74 -12.82
N CYS A 103 10.22 7.02 -11.81
CA CYS A 103 9.44 6.67 -10.62
C CYS A 103 9.16 7.91 -9.75
N ILE A 104 10.13 8.81 -9.57
CA ILE A 104 9.94 10.06 -8.82
C ILE A 104 8.93 10.96 -9.55
N ILE A 105 9.04 11.04 -10.88
CA ILE A 105 8.08 11.78 -11.71
C ILE A 105 6.66 11.22 -11.55
N MET A 106 6.51 9.89 -11.57
CA MET A 106 5.23 9.22 -11.29
C MET A 106 4.69 9.62 -9.92
N LEU A 107 5.49 9.58 -8.85
CA LEU A 107 5.05 9.93 -7.50
C LEU A 107 4.54 11.37 -7.40
N ALA A 108 5.23 12.31 -8.06
CA ALA A 108 4.77 13.70 -8.14
C ALA A 108 3.42 13.81 -8.88
N ALA A 109 3.28 13.14 -10.03
CA ALA A 109 2.03 13.11 -10.78
C ALA A 109 0.87 12.44 -10.01
N VAL A 110 1.16 11.40 -9.24
CA VAL A 110 0.20 10.74 -8.34
C VAL A 110 -0.26 11.69 -7.23
N VAL A 111 0.62 12.56 -6.70
CA VAL A 111 0.20 13.58 -5.74
C VAL A 111 -0.78 14.59 -6.34
N PHE A 112 -0.55 15.08 -7.57
CA PHE A 112 -1.57 15.88 -8.27
C PHE A 112 -2.91 15.12 -8.36
N THR A 113 -2.86 13.86 -8.78
CA THR A 113 -4.06 13.02 -8.98
C THR A 113 -4.84 12.78 -7.68
N THR A 114 -4.12 12.56 -6.58
CA THR A 114 -4.68 12.20 -5.28
C THR A 114 -5.02 13.39 -4.40
N SER A 115 -4.63 14.61 -4.77
CA SER A 115 -4.84 15.81 -3.94
C SER A 115 -5.53 16.96 -4.66
N ALA A 116 -5.33 17.14 -5.97
CA ALA A 116 -5.95 18.23 -6.74
C ALA A 116 -7.44 17.98 -7.04
N PRO A 117 -8.26 19.03 -7.25
CA PRO A 117 -9.64 18.89 -7.71
C PRO A 117 -9.75 18.09 -9.01
N VAL A 118 -10.89 17.42 -9.22
CA VAL A 118 -11.15 16.59 -10.41
C VAL A 118 -10.92 17.36 -11.71
N ASP A 119 -11.29 18.64 -11.75
CA ASP A 119 -11.12 19.53 -12.89
C ASP A 119 -9.65 19.71 -13.28
N VAL A 120 -8.72 19.67 -12.34
CA VAL A 120 -7.28 19.78 -12.62
C VAL A 120 -6.77 18.48 -13.21
N VAL A 121 -7.20 17.34 -12.66
CA VAL A 121 -6.69 16.02 -13.02
C VAL A 121 -7.26 15.53 -14.35
N LEU A 122 -8.57 15.71 -14.56
CA LEU A 122 -9.29 15.22 -15.74
C LEU A 122 -9.57 16.31 -16.78
N GLY A 123 -9.36 17.58 -16.46
CA GLY A 123 -9.61 18.69 -17.39
C GLY A 123 -8.59 18.83 -18.51
N HIS A 124 -7.54 18.01 -18.54
CA HIS A 124 -6.58 17.96 -19.64
C HIS A 124 -6.36 16.51 -20.10
N GLN A 125 -6.89 16.16 -21.27
CA GLN A 125 -6.92 14.79 -21.78
C GLN A 125 -5.51 14.21 -22.00
N GLU A 126 -4.57 15.03 -22.48
CA GLU A 126 -3.20 14.57 -22.71
C GLU A 126 -2.49 14.23 -21.40
N SER A 127 -2.64 15.07 -20.36
CA SER A 127 -2.11 14.77 -19.02
C SER A 127 -2.67 13.45 -18.48
N PHE A 128 -3.98 13.25 -18.61
CA PHE A 128 -4.60 11.99 -18.20
C PHE A 128 -3.99 10.80 -18.96
N SER A 129 -3.87 10.88 -20.29
CA SER A 129 -3.27 9.84 -21.12
C SER A 129 -1.83 9.52 -20.71
N LYS A 130 -0.98 10.55 -20.56
CA LYS A 130 0.43 10.38 -20.14
C LYS A 130 0.53 9.70 -18.77
N LEU A 131 -0.31 10.08 -17.80
CA LEU A 131 -0.32 9.44 -16.48
C LEU A 131 -0.70 7.95 -16.58
N ILE A 132 -1.73 7.61 -17.35
CA ILE A 132 -2.16 6.22 -17.54
C ILE A 132 -1.02 5.40 -18.14
N VAL A 133 -0.36 5.90 -19.20
CA VAL A 133 0.77 5.23 -19.85
C VAL A 133 1.94 5.05 -18.88
N LEU A 134 2.27 6.08 -18.11
CA LEU A 134 3.36 6.04 -17.13
C LEU A 134 3.11 4.98 -16.05
N LEU A 135 1.90 4.93 -15.48
CA LEU A 135 1.52 3.93 -14.47
C LEU A 135 1.55 2.51 -15.04
N LYS A 136 1.04 2.30 -16.27
CA LYS A 136 1.07 0.98 -16.93
C LYS A 136 2.51 0.48 -17.13
N ARG A 137 3.39 1.35 -17.64
CA ARG A 137 4.80 1.04 -17.85
C ARG A 137 5.48 0.63 -16.54
N HIS A 138 5.24 1.36 -15.45
CA HIS A 138 5.88 1.07 -14.17
C HIS A 138 5.36 -0.20 -13.48
N LEU A 139 4.11 -0.62 -13.73
CA LEU A 139 3.63 -1.95 -13.30
C LEU A 139 4.40 -3.09 -13.96
N GLN A 140 4.89 -2.88 -15.18
CA GLN A 140 5.67 -3.85 -15.96
C GLN A 140 7.17 -3.78 -15.67
N SER A 141 7.62 -2.90 -14.76
CA SER A 141 9.03 -2.79 -14.40
C SER A 141 9.56 -4.08 -13.76
N GLU A 142 10.84 -4.36 -13.99
CA GLU A 142 11.60 -5.40 -13.30
C GLU A 142 12.06 -4.93 -11.91
N ASN A 143 12.15 -3.62 -11.69
CA ASN A 143 12.51 -3.07 -10.39
C ASN A 143 11.33 -3.19 -9.41
N VAL A 144 11.47 -4.09 -8.44
CA VAL A 144 10.45 -4.35 -7.40
C VAL A 144 10.07 -3.09 -6.65
N GLY A 145 11.02 -2.20 -6.36
CA GLY A 145 10.78 -0.94 -5.67
C GLY A 145 9.94 0.06 -6.47
N VAL A 146 10.00 0.01 -7.81
CA VAL A 146 9.13 0.78 -8.71
C VAL A 146 7.73 0.18 -8.70
N VAL A 147 7.61 -1.14 -8.93
CA VAL A 147 6.32 -1.86 -8.94
C VAL A 147 5.56 -1.62 -7.63
N MET A 148 6.24 -1.73 -6.48
CA MET A 148 5.65 -1.49 -5.16
C MET A 148 5.03 -0.09 -5.04
N LYS A 149 5.79 0.95 -5.41
CA LYS A 149 5.30 2.34 -5.35
C LYS A 149 4.16 2.59 -6.32
N THR A 150 4.19 1.94 -7.49
CA THR A 150 3.10 2.02 -8.46
C THR A 150 1.83 1.37 -7.92
N LEU A 151 1.89 0.18 -7.31
CA LEU A 151 0.74 -0.47 -6.68
C LEU A 151 0.15 0.39 -5.54
N GLN A 152 1.00 0.96 -4.67
CA GLN A 152 0.57 1.88 -3.61
C GLN A 152 -0.10 3.15 -4.18
N SER A 153 0.41 3.64 -5.31
CA SER A 153 -0.18 4.77 -6.04
C SER A 153 -1.55 4.41 -6.61
N LEU A 154 -1.73 3.21 -7.17
CA LEU A 154 -3.03 2.73 -7.64
C LEU A 154 -4.04 2.62 -6.50
N SER A 155 -3.66 2.04 -5.36
CA SER A 155 -4.50 1.99 -4.15
C SER A 155 -5.03 3.39 -3.81
N SER A 156 -4.14 4.39 -3.78
CA SER A 156 -4.49 5.77 -3.43
C SER A 156 -5.37 6.45 -4.48
N ILE A 157 -5.11 6.23 -5.77
CA ILE A 157 -5.89 6.80 -6.87
C ILE A 157 -7.30 6.19 -6.92
N PHE A 158 -7.43 4.88 -6.78
CA PHE A 158 -8.72 4.18 -6.84
C PHE A 158 -9.64 4.56 -5.68
N GLN A 159 -9.08 4.90 -4.52
CA GLN A 159 -9.83 5.39 -3.36
C GLN A 159 -10.29 6.85 -3.49
N ARG A 160 -9.90 7.58 -4.53
CA ARG A 160 -10.35 8.97 -4.73
C ARG A 160 -11.86 9.02 -4.97
N LYS A 161 -12.57 9.65 -4.03
CA LYS A 161 -14.01 9.90 -4.14
C LYS A 161 -14.32 10.74 -5.38
N GLY A 162 -15.44 10.43 -6.03
CA GLY A 162 -15.94 11.14 -7.21
C GLY A 162 -15.38 10.62 -8.54
N PHE A 163 -14.07 10.37 -8.65
CA PHE A 163 -13.45 10.06 -9.95
C PHE A 163 -12.43 8.91 -9.98
N GLY A 164 -12.15 8.24 -8.85
CA GLY A 164 -11.28 7.05 -8.82
C GLY A 164 -11.76 5.91 -9.71
N GLY A 165 -13.09 5.75 -9.86
CA GLY A 165 -13.68 4.75 -10.76
C GLY A 165 -13.31 4.92 -12.24
N ILE A 166 -12.96 6.14 -12.67
CA ILE A 166 -12.46 6.40 -14.03
C ILE A 166 -11.10 5.75 -14.19
N PHE A 167 -10.19 5.92 -13.23
CA PHE A 167 -8.87 5.28 -13.25
C PHE A 167 -8.96 3.75 -13.19
N VAL A 168 -9.89 3.21 -12.39
CA VAL A 168 -10.15 1.76 -12.33
C VAL A 168 -10.45 1.18 -13.72
N LYS A 169 -11.21 1.89 -14.56
CA LYS A 169 -11.52 1.44 -15.94
C LYS A 169 -10.26 1.23 -16.78
N TYR A 170 -9.24 2.07 -16.62
CA TYR A 170 -8.03 2.04 -17.45
C TYR A 170 -6.88 1.23 -16.84
N LEU A 171 -6.81 1.15 -15.51
CA LEU A 171 -5.68 0.58 -14.77
C LEU A 171 -6.02 -0.68 -13.97
N GLY A 172 -7.30 -0.93 -13.66
CA GLY A 172 -7.70 -2.05 -12.80
C GLY A 172 -7.27 -3.43 -13.33
N LYS A 173 -7.35 -3.63 -14.65
CA LYS A 173 -6.88 -4.88 -15.29
C LYS A 173 -5.36 -4.94 -15.47
N GLU A 174 -4.68 -3.79 -15.49
CA GLU A 174 -3.26 -3.67 -15.80
C GLU A 174 -2.37 -4.17 -14.66
N MET A 175 -2.93 -4.31 -13.45
CA MET A 175 -2.22 -4.95 -12.33
C MET A 175 -2.25 -6.49 -12.39
N MET A 176 -3.10 -7.09 -13.23
CA MET A 176 -3.25 -8.56 -13.30
C MET A 176 -1.97 -9.29 -13.75
N PRO A 177 -1.16 -8.78 -14.69
CA PRO A 177 0.16 -9.35 -14.99
C PRO A 177 1.07 -9.43 -13.76
N VAL A 178 1.03 -8.41 -12.89
CA VAL A 178 1.80 -8.41 -11.63
C VAL A 178 1.29 -9.49 -10.70
N VAL A 179 -0.03 -9.56 -10.47
CA VAL A 179 -0.65 -10.62 -9.66
C VAL A 179 -0.26 -11.99 -10.19
N LYS A 180 -0.40 -12.22 -11.50
CA LYS A 180 -0.07 -13.50 -12.14
C LYS A 180 1.39 -13.87 -11.93
N ARG A 181 2.33 -12.93 -12.12
CA ARG A 181 3.77 -13.14 -11.91
C ARG A 181 4.07 -13.65 -10.50
N TYR A 182 3.55 -12.99 -9.47
CA TYR A 182 3.82 -13.39 -8.09
C TYR A 182 3.02 -14.61 -7.65
N THR A 183 1.81 -14.83 -8.18
CA THR A 183 1.07 -16.06 -7.92
C THR A 183 1.78 -17.28 -8.52
N LEU A 184 2.26 -17.20 -9.77
CA LEU A 184 3.03 -18.29 -10.40
C LEU A 184 4.27 -18.65 -9.59
N LYS A 185 4.97 -17.64 -9.06
CA LYS A 185 6.12 -17.84 -8.16
C LYS A 185 5.74 -18.57 -6.86
N VAL A 186 4.55 -18.32 -6.31
CA VAL A 186 4.06 -19.02 -5.11
C VAL A 186 3.70 -20.49 -5.40
N ASP A 187 3.27 -20.79 -6.62
CA ASP A 187 2.88 -22.13 -7.05
C ASP A 187 4.08 -23.00 -7.44
N ASN A 188 5.20 -22.37 -7.81
CA ASN A 188 6.41 -23.06 -8.19
C ASN A 188 7.20 -23.48 -6.94
N GLU A 189 7.24 -24.79 -6.66
CA GLU A 189 7.95 -25.32 -5.48
C GLU A 189 9.47 -25.11 -5.54
N ASP A 190 10.04 -24.92 -6.74
CA ASP A 190 11.46 -24.67 -6.94
C ASP A 190 11.86 -23.20 -6.65
N GLU A 191 10.89 -22.28 -6.66
CA GLU A 191 11.15 -20.86 -6.41
C GLU A 191 10.94 -20.48 -4.93
N LYS A 192 11.98 -19.90 -4.33
CA LYS A 192 11.88 -19.36 -2.97
C LYS A 192 11.20 -17.99 -2.99
N ILE A 193 10.18 -17.85 -2.17
CA ILE A 193 9.51 -16.58 -1.91
C ILE A 193 10.38 -15.73 -0.98
N THR A 194 10.70 -14.52 -1.41
CA THR A 194 11.46 -13.53 -0.64
C THR A 194 10.53 -12.60 0.16
N GLU A 195 11.08 -11.84 1.11
CA GLU A 195 10.31 -10.82 1.85
C GLU A 195 9.78 -9.70 0.92
N SER A 196 10.52 -9.37 -0.14
CA SER A 196 10.07 -8.42 -1.16
C SER A 196 8.91 -8.97 -1.98
N ASP A 197 8.92 -10.26 -2.34
CA ASP A 197 7.80 -10.90 -3.04
C ASP A 197 6.54 -10.86 -2.18
N LEU A 198 6.68 -11.21 -0.89
CA LEU A 198 5.58 -11.15 0.07
C LEU A 198 5.00 -9.74 0.18
N SER A 199 5.85 -8.71 0.21
CA SER A 199 5.43 -7.31 0.26
C SER A 199 4.62 -6.92 -0.99
N VAL A 200 5.04 -7.38 -2.18
CA VAL A 200 4.30 -7.13 -3.43
C VAL A 200 2.96 -7.86 -3.43
N ILE A 201 2.93 -9.12 -2.99
CA ILE A 201 1.68 -9.88 -2.86
C ILE A 201 0.70 -9.15 -1.94
N GLN A 202 1.17 -8.67 -0.77
CA GLN A 202 0.34 -7.92 0.17
C GLN A 202 -0.25 -6.65 -0.44
N GLU A 203 0.55 -5.89 -1.19
CA GLU A 203 0.06 -4.67 -1.84
C GLU A 203 -0.89 -5.00 -3.01
N CYS A 204 -0.62 -6.06 -3.79
CA CYS A 204 -1.57 -6.56 -4.79
C CYS A 204 -2.93 -6.89 -4.16
N MET A 205 -2.95 -7.59 -3.03
CA MET A 205 -4.20 -7.90 -2.32
C MET A 205 -4.91 -6.63 -1.85
N LYS A 206 -4.17 -5.65 -1.32
CA LYS A 206 -4.73 -4.35 -0.94
C LYS A 206 -5.36 -3.61 -2.13
N VAL A 207 -4.71 -3.59 -3.31
CA VAL A 207 -5.30 -2.96 -4.50
C VAL A 207 -6.59 -3.68 -4.92
N ILE A 208 -6.62 -5.02 -4.92
CA ILE A 208 -7.83 -5.79 -5.27
C ILE A 208 -8.96 -5.54 -4.27
N GLU A 209 -8.65 -5.44 -2.98
CA GLU A 209 -9.60 -5.09 -1.93
C GLU A 209 -10.22 -3.70 -2.17
N VAL A 210 -9.39 -2.71 -2.51
CA VAL A 210 -9.84 -1.36 -2.92
C VAL A 210 -10.74 -1.42 -4.15
N LEU A 211 -10.41 -2.26 -5.14
CA LEU A 211 -11.24 -2.46 -6.32
C LEU A 211 -12.61 -3.04 -5.93
N ALA A 212 -12.67 -3.99 -5.00
CA ALA A 212 -13.93 -4.56 -4.52
C ALA A 212 -14.78 -3.50 -3.79
N MET A 213 -14.17 -2.70 -2.91
CA MET A 213 -14.87 -1.62 -2.18
C MET A 213 -15.48 -0.57 -3.11
N ASN A 214 -14.82 -0.26 -4.22
CA ASN A 214 -15.26 0.76 -5.18
C ASN A 214 -16.04 0.19 -6.37
N SER A 215 -16.25 -1.13 -6.42
CA SER A 215 -17.00 -1.77 -7.50
C SER A 215 -18.50 -1.60 -7.32
N ARG A 216 -19.21 -1.42 -8.44
CA ARG A 216 -20.67 -1.55 -8.48
C ARG A 216 -21.08 -2.94 -8.01
N GLU A 217 -22.23 -3.04 -7.37
CA GLU A 217 -22.72 -4.29 -6.77
C GLU A 217 -22.69 -5.49 -7.73
N SER A 218 -23.06 -5.29 -9.01
CA SER A 218 -23.02 -6.36 -10.03
C SER A 218 -21.62 -6.90 -10.34
N LYS A 219 -20.58 -6.09 -10.18
CA LYS A 219 -19.17 -6.48 -10.42
C LYS A 219 -18.44 -6.85 -9.14
N ARG A 220 -18.89 -6.35 -7.99
CA ARG A 220 -18.26 -6.54 -6.67
C ARG A 220 -18.06 -8.02 -6.35
N ILE A 221 -19.08 -8.86 -6.55
CA ILE A 221 -18.98 -10.30 -6.27
C ILE A 221 -17.88 -11.01 -7.08
N HIS A 222 -17.62 -10.57 -8.31
CA HIS A 222 -16.55 -11.14 -9.15
C HIS A 222 -15.17 -10.75 -8.64
N VAL A 223 -14.99 -9.50 -8.20
CA VAL A 223 -13.73 -9.04 -7.60
C VAL A 223 -13.48 -9.73 -6.25
N ILE A 224 -14.52 -9.88 -5.42
CA ILE A 224 -14.45 -10.64 -4.16
C ILE A 224 -14.10 -12.10 -4.45
N SER A 225 -14.71 -12.70 -5.48
CA SER A 225 -14.40 -14.08 -5.88
C SER A 225 -12.92 -14.26 -6.23
N LEU A 226 -12.37 -13.36 -7.07
CA LEU A 226 -10.94 -13.34 -7.39
C LEU A 226 -10.08 -13.18 -6.13
N TYR A 227 -10.43 -12.22 -5.25
CA TYR A 227 -9.72 -11.95 -4.01
C TYR A 227 -9.65 -13.18 -3.10
N VAL A 228 -10.81 -13.81 -2.84
CA VAL A 228 -10.90 -15.01 -1.99
C VAL A 228 -10.12 -16.18 -2.60
N GLN A 229 -10.26 -16.42 -3.91
CA GLN A 229 -9.52 -17.49 -4.59
C GLN A 229 -7.99 -17.31 -4.47
N LEU A 230 -7.49 -16.08 -4.63
CA LEU A 230 -6.06 -15.78 -4.45
C LEU A 230 -5.60 -16.01 -3.01
N LEU A 231 -6.34 -15.53 -2.01
CA LEU A 231 -5.99 -15.76 -0.60
C LEU A 231 -5.97 -17.25 -0.25
N VAL A 232 -6.94 -18.02 -0.74
CA VAL A 232 -6.99 -19.47 -0.51
C VAL A 232 -5.79 -20.18 -1.16
N ARG A 233 -5.36 -19.72 -2.33
CA ARG A 233 -4.13 -20.21 -2.99
C ARG A 233 -2.87 -19.91 -2.17
N PHE A 234 -2.86 -18.82 -1.42
CA PHE A 234 -1.75 -18.45 -0.53
C PHE A 234 -1.73 -19.20 0.81
N LEU A 235 -2.74 -20.02 1.12
CA LEU A 235 -2.71 -20.90 2.29
C LEU A 235 -1.71 -22.03 2.07
N ARG A 236 -0.65 -22.07 2.89
CA ARG A 236 0.46 -23.04 2.77
C ARG A 236 0.33 -24.33 3.60
N ALA A 237 -0.69 -24.41 4.47
CA ALA A 237 -0.98 -25.62 5.22
C ALA A 237 -2.47 -25.72 5.54
N THR A 238 -2.95 -26.95 5.67
CA THR A 238 -4.31 -27.32 6.08
C THR A 238 -4.30 -28.25 7.28
N CYS A 239 -3.14 -28.82 7.63
CA CYS A 239 -2.98 -29.68 8.80
C CYS A 239 -1.62 -29.45 9.51
N HIS A 240 -1.47 -30.04 10.70
CA HIS A 240 -0.27 -29.86 11.53
C HIS A 240 1.01 -30.45 10.91
N SER A 241 0.90 -31.55 10.16
CA SER A 241 2.06 -32.20 9.52
C SER A 241 2.62 -31.35 8.39
N GLU A 242 1.75 -30.75 7.57
CA GLU A 242 2.13 -29.76 6.55
C GLU A 242 2.77 -28.53 7.20
N TRP A 243 2.15 -27.97 8.24
CA TRP A 243 2.63 -26.76 8.90
C TRP A 243 4.09 -26.85 9.39
N ARG A 244 4.50 -28.04 9.86
CA ARG A 244 5.88 -28.28 10.32
C ARG A 244 6.91 -28.12 9.20
N LYS A 245 6.53 -28.37 7.94
CA LYS A 245 7.39 -28.29 6.76
C LYS A 245 7.45 -26.90 6.15
N VAL A 246 6.47 -26.03 6.44
CA VAL A 246 6.39 -24.68 5.87
C VAL A 246 7.53 -23.79 6.39
N GLY A 247 8.25 -23.12 5.48
CA GLY A 247 9.30 -22.16 5.80
C GLY A 247 8.78 -20.85 6.39
N GLN A 248 9.66 -20.00 6.91
CA GLN A 248 9.27 -18.82 7.67
C GLN A 248 8.49 -17.78 6.85
N ILE A 249 8.91 -17.50 5.60
CA ILE A 249 8.24 -16.54 4.72
C ILE A 249 6.86 -17.06 4.29
N GLU A 250 6.76 -18.35 4.01
CA GLU A 250 5.52 -19.01 3.62
C GLU A 250 4.52 -19.08 4.77
N LYS A 251 5.00 -19.20 6.02
CA LYS A 251 4.17 -19.04 7.22
C LYS A 251 3.59 -17.63 7.31
N LYS A 252 4.40 -16.59 7.06
CA LYS A 252 3.90 -15.19 7.01
C LYS A 252 2.86 -15.00 5.89
N LEU A 253 3.10 -15.60 4.72
CA LEU A 253 2.15 -15.58 3.59
C LEU A 253 0.80 -16.23 3.99
N HIS A 254 0.86 -17.40 4.63
CA HIS A 254 -0.32 -18.11 5.11
C HIS A 254 -1.08 -17.32 6.18
N GLU A 255 -0.38 -16.73 7.16
CA GLU A 255 -0.99 -15.92 8.21
C GLU A 255 -1.64 -14.65 7.66
N MET A 256 -0.98 -13.98 6.70
CA MET A 256 -1.56 -12.86 5.96
C MET A 256 -2.84 -13.27 5.23
N ALA A 257 -2.83 -14.42 4.54
CA ALA A 257 -3.97 -14.91 3.81
C ALA A 257 -5.17 -15.19 4.74
N ILE A 258 -4.95 -15.86 5.88
CA ILE A 258 -6.02 -16.10 6.86
C ILE A 258 -6.55 -14.78 7.44
N GLY A 259 -5.68 -13.86 7.84
CA GLY A 259 -6.09 -12.57 8.37
C GLY A 259 -7.00 -11.80 7.40
N ARG A 260 -6.65 -11.80 6.12
CA ARG A 260 -7.45 -11.19 5.06
C ARG A 260 -8.74 -11.95 4.74
N LEU A 261 -8.75 -13.28 4.79
CA LEU A 261 -9.97 -14.08 4.63
C LEU A 261 -10.99 -13.78 5.75
N ASN A 262 -10.53 -13.73 7.00
CA ASN A 262 -11.37 -13.36 8.14
C ASN A 262 -11.91 -11.93 7.99
N SER A 263 -11.07 -10.99 7.57
CA SER A 263 -11.51 -9.61 7.30
C SER A 263 -12.55 -9.55 6.18
N ALA A 264 -12.36 -10.30 5.09
CA ALA A 264 -13.31 -10.35 3.98
C ALA A 264 -14.67 -10.95 4.38
N ALA A 265 -14.67 -11.98 5.23
CA ALA A 265 -15.90 -12.58 5.76
C ALA A 265 -16.71 -11.57 6.61
N LEU A 266 -16.05 -10.65 7.30
CA LEU A 266 -16.69 -9.57 8.05
C LEU A 266 -17.11 -8.40 7.15
N MET A 267 -16.30 -8.05 6.15
CA MET A 267 -16.54 -6.90 5.27
C MET A 267 -17.64 -7.16 4.23
N TRP A 268 -17.73 -8.39 3.72
CA TRP A 268 -18.69 -8.80 2.68
C TRP A 268 -19.33 -10.16 2.98
N PRO A 269 -20.10 -10.30 4.07
CA PRO A 269 -20.57 -11.60 4.55
C PRO A 269 -21.42 -12.36 3.52
N ALA A 270 -22.31 -11.66 2.81
CA ALA A 270 -23.21 -12.27 1.82
C ALA A 270 -22.46 -12.75 0.57
N GLU A 271 -21.60 -11.91 0.00
CA GLU A 271 -20.80 -12.25 -1.17
C GLU A 271 -19.74 -13.30 -0.84
N PHE A 272 -19.08 -13.19 0.31
CA PHE A 272 -18.09 -14.17 0.77
C PHE A 272 -18.73 -15.55 0.92
N LYS A 273 -19.89 -15.63 1.59
CA LYS A 273 -20.64 -16.89 1.74
C LYS A 273 -20.96 -17.51 0.37
N LYS A 274 -21.50 -16.73 -0.56
CA LYS A 274 -21.80 -17.20 -1.93
C LYS A 274 -20.56 -17.73 -2.65
N VAL A 275 -19.44 -17.01 -2.59
CA VAL A 275 -18.17 -17.40 -3.22
C VAL A 275 -17.64 -18.71 -2.64
N VAL A 276 -17.71 -18.89 -1.32
CA VAL A 276 -17.29 -20.12 -0.66
C VAL A 276 -18.20 -21.29 -1.01
N GLU A 277 -19.51 -21.07 -1.13
CA GLU A 277 -20.49 -22.09 -1.51
C GLU A 277 -20.35 -22.55 -2.98
N TRP A 278 -19.87 -21.67 -3.87
CA TRP A 278 -19.63 -22.02 -5.27
C TRP A 278 -18.53 -23.06 -5.50
N ASN A 279 -17.62 -23.23 -4.53
CA ASN A 279 -16.50 -24.16 -4.67
C ASN A 279 -16.26 -24.93 -3.37
N GLN A 280 -16.69 -26.19 -3.34
CA GLN A 280 -16.56 -27.07 -2.18
C GLN A 280 -15.10 -27.33 -1.78
N GLU A 281 -14.18 -27.37 -2.74
CA GLU A 281 -12.75 -27.54 -2.46
C GLU A 281 -12.18 -26.29 -1.77
N LEU A 282 -12.55 -25.11 -2.27
CA LEU A 282 -12.21 -23.83 -1.65
C LEU A 282 -12.72 -23.78 -0.20
N LYS A 283 -13.99 -24.16 0.01
CA LYS A 283 -14.61 -24.22 1.35
C LYS A 283 -13.83 -25.13 2.30
N LYS A 284 -13.58 -26.38 1.90
CA LYS A 284 -12.82 -27.35 2.71
C LYS A 284 -11.44 -26.82 3.09
N ARG A 285 -10.73 -26.20 2.14
CA ARG A 285 -9.40 -25.65 2.35
C ARG A 285 -9.40 -24.49 3.36
N VAL A 286 -10.38 -23.59 3.27
CA VAL A 286 -10.56 -22.48 4.24
C VAL A 286 -10.87 -23.04 5.64
N GLU A 287 -11.84 -23.95 5.75
CA GLU A 287 -12.24 -24.55 7.03
C GLU A 287 -11.08 -25.29 7.71
N SER A 288 -10.32 -26.06 6.94
CA SER A 288 -9.16 -26.80 7.45
C SER A 288 -8.04 -25.86 7.93
N ALA A 289 -7.76 -24.80 7.17
CA ALA A 289 -6.76 -23.81 7.56
C ALA A 289 -7.18 -23.01 8.82
N LEU A 290 -8.46 -22.66 8.95
CA LEU A 290 -8.99 -21.99 10.14
C LEU A 290 -8.97 -22.91 11.37
N LEU A 291 -9.30 -24.19 11.21
CA LEU A 291 -9.21 -25.19 12.28
C LEU A 291 -7.77 -25.39 12.75
N LEU A 292 -6.82 -25.44 11.80
CA LEU A 292 -5.40 -25.46 12.11
C LEU A 292 -4.99 -24.22 12.93
N GLN A 293 -5.45 -23.03 12.55
CA GLN A 293 -5.15 -21.80 13.26
C GLN A 293 -5.72 -21.79 14.69
N SER A 294 -6.99 -22.18 14.87
CA SER A 294 -7.64 -22.19 16.18
C SER A 294 -6.98 -23.20 17.14
N THR A 295 -6.65 -24.39 16.64
CA THR A 295 -5.96 -25.44 17.42
C THR A 295 -4.58 -24.98 17.85
N ARG A 296 -3.83 -24.32 16.95
CA ARG A 296 -2.51 -23.75 17.25
C ARG A 296 -2.57 -22.61 18.28
N HIS A 297 -3.54 -21.71 18.14
CA HIS A 297 -3.72 -20.61 19.09
C HIS A 297 -4.06 -21.11 20.49
N SER A 298 -4.94 -22.12 20.59
CA SER A 298 -5.28 -22.78 21.85
C SER A 298 -4.07 -23.47 22.52
N HIS A 299 -3.25 -24.19 21.73
CA HIS A 299 -2.02 -24.81 22.24
C HIS A 299 -1.01 -23.77 22.74
N GLN A 300 -0.85 -22.66 22.03
CA GLN A 300 0.05 -21.57 22.45
C GLN A 300 -0.42 -20.92 23.75
N MET A 301 -1.71 -20.64 23.92
CA MET A 301 -2.24 -20.08 25.16
C MET A 301 -2.08 -21.04 26.35
N THR A 302 -2.25 -22.34 26.11
CA THR A 302 -2.08 -23.37 27.16
C THR A 302 -0.62 -23.47 27.60
N MET A 303 0.33 -23.40 26.65
CA MET A 303 1.77 -23.39 26.95
C MET A 303 2.23 -22.11 27.64
N ALA A 304 1.75 -20.94 27.23
CA ALA A 304 2.04 -19.67 27.88
C ALA A 304 1.55 -19.65 29.34
N ARG A 305 0.32 -20.11 29.59
CA ARG A 305 -0.24 -20.25 30.94
C ARG A 305 0.55 -21.24 31.81
N THR A 306 1.12 -22.29 31.21
CA THR A 306 1.96 -23.27 31.92
C THR A 306 3.38 -22.73 32.20
N GLN A 307 3.88 -21.78 31.40
CA GLN A 307 5.15 -21.09 31.62
C GLN A 307 5.02 -19.99 32.69
N GLU A 308 3.92 -19.23 32.72
CA GLU A 308 3.67 -18.23 33.78
C GLU A 308 3.58 -18.86 35.17
N VAL A 309 3.01 -20.06 35.29
CA VAL A 309 2.95 -20.82 36.56
C VAL A 309 4.34 -21.30 37.04
N LYS A 310 5.34 -21.35 36.16
CA LYS A 310 6.73 -21.72 36.51
C LYS A 310 7.61 -20.53 36.87
N THR A 311 7.18 -19.29 36.60
CA THR A 311 7.96 -18.07 36.86
C THR A 311 7.54 -17.29 38.12
N THR A 312 6.50 -17.72 38.84
CA THR A 312 6.27 -17.23 40.21
C THR A 312 7.27 -17.89 41.16
N PRO A 313 8.17 -17.14 41.82
CA PRO A 313 9.02 -17.72 42.84
C PRO A 313 8.12 -18.18 43.98
N VAL A 314 8.22 -19.47 44.32
CA VAL A 314 7.66 -20.00 45.56
C VAL A 314 8.35 -19.25 46.70
N VAL A 315 7.68 -18.22 47.24
CA VAL A 315 8.06 -17.63 48.52
C VAL A 315 7.86 -18.74 49.56
N GLN A 316 8.96 -19.41 49.93
CA GLN A 316 9.01 -20.27 51.09
C GLN A 316 8.71 -19.41 52.31
N GLN A 317 7.48 -19.47 52.80
CA GLN A 317 7.15 -18.92 54.11
C GLN A 317 7.92 -19.72 55.18
N PRO A 318 8.63 -19.06 56.11
CA PRO A 318 9.36 -19.76 57.16
C PRO A 318 8.40 -20.42 58.16
N ARG A 319 8.63 -21.71 58.43
CA ARG A 319 8.01 -22.45 59.54
C ARG A 319 8.49 -21.85 60.87
N ILE A 320 7.60 -21.20 61.60
CA ILE A 320 7.84 -20.85 63.00
C ILE A 320 7.70 -22.13 63.83
N ARG A 321 8.82 -22.60 64.40
CA ARG A 321 8.84 -23.60 65.47
C ARG A 321 8.64 -22.86 66.80
N LEU A 322 7.55 -23.15 67.50
CA LEU A 322 7.37 -22.77 68.90
C LEU A 322 8.12 -23.79 69.77
N THR A 323 9.29 -23.39 70.28
CA THR A 323 9.99 -24.08 71.38
C THR A 323 9.56 -23.47 72.71
N MET A 324 9.15 -24.34 73.62
CA MET A 324 8.72 -24.07 75.00
C MET A 324 9.84 -23.50 75.88
N PHE A 325 9.49 -22.53 76.72
CA PHE A 325 10.03 -22.22 78.05
C PHE A 325 8.82 -21.71 78.85
N GLY A 326 8.45 -22.12 80.05
CA GLY A 326 9.10 -22.84 81.14
C GLY A 326 8.56 -22.24 82.46
N ALA A 327 8.44 -23.04 83.53
CA ALA A 327 8.07 -22.70 84.92
C ALA A 327 6.55 -22.47 85.19
N GLU A 328 5.91 -22.94 86.27
CA GLU A 328 6.37 -23.54 87.53
C GLU A 328 5.17 -24.12 88.34
N ASN A 329 5.47 -25.07 89.24
CA ASN A 329 4.81 -25.43 90.52
C ASN A 329 3.39 -26.01 90.56
N ASN A 330 3.28 -27.31 90.89
CA ASN A 330 3.05 -27.78 92.26
C ASN A 330 3.40 -29.26 92.43
#